data_AF-A0A1H3KDG5-F1
#
_entry.id   AF-A0A1H3KDG5-F1
#
_cell.length_a   1.000
_cell.length_b   1.000
_cell.length_c   1.000
_cell.angle_alpha   90.00
_cell.angle_beta   90.00
_cell.angle_gamma   90.00
#
_symmetry.space_group_name_H-M   'P 1'
#
loop_
_entity.id
_entity.type
_entity.pdbx_description
1 polymer ?
#
loop_
_entity_poly.entity_id
_entity_poly.type
_entity_poly.pdbx_seq_one_letter_code
_entity_poly.pdbx_strand_id
1 'polypeptide(L)'
;MASPSVYRGVIPVVKQIGDSRFYVGVHLALVRDRLVCVGLDLRALNLSDSLLTEPMDLRNGDWLEITSPVLRGLPLSETIDQALAGYRAVVEQLNASTEEAVTTHGEAAAVVTTEPKGRGPRPQLDDETLQRVVAAAYRVGGRRPVQAVKAALEATGALPGPVTIDQARRAVVRARARGFIPPVKASGTEDEEDRA
;
A
#
# COMPACT_ATOMS: atom_id res chain seq x y z
N MET A 1 14.60 19.26 2.43
CA MET A 1 14.86 18.35 1.29
C MET A 1 13.62 17.51 1.01
N ALA A 2 13.15 17.44 -0.24
CA ALA A 2 12.04 16.56 -0.60
C ALA A 2 12.57 15.12 -0.74
N SER A 3 11.93 14.14 -0.08
CA SER A 3 12.25 12.73 -0.28
C SER A 3 12.04 12.36 -1.76
N PRO A 4 13.01 11.71 -2.42
CA PRO A 4 12.89 11.34 -3.83
C PRO A 4 11.75 10.33 -4.03
N SER A 5 11.07 10.43 -5.17
CA SER A 5 10.07 9.45 -5.59
C SER A 5 10.77 8.18 -6.11
N VAL A 6 10.39 7.02 -5.60
CA VAL A 6 10.94 5.73 -6.04
C VAL A 6 9.87 4.97 -6.80
N TYR A 7 10.06 4.79 -8.10
CA TYR A 7 9.15 3.97 -8.91
C TYR A 7 9.17 2.50 -8.44
N ARG A 8 8.00 1.87 -8.33
CA ARG A 8 7.86 0.51 -7.80
C ARG A 8 7.48 -0.52 -8.86
N GLY A 9 6.73 -0.14 -9.88
CA GLY A 9 6.35 -1.04 -10.97
C GLY A 9 4.96 -0.77 -11.50
N VAL A 10 4.48 -1.72 -12.32
CA VAL A 10 3.13 -1.73 -12.90
C VAL A 10 2.37 -2.93 -12.34
N ILE A 11 1.15 -2.70 -11.85
CA ILE A 11 0.25 -3.78 -11.46
C ILE A 11 -0.83 -3.97 -12.53
N PRO A 12 -0.95 -5.18 -13.12
CA PRO A 12 -2.04 -5.55 -14.00
C PRO A 12 -3.41 -5.44 -13.31
N VAL A 13 -4.39 -4.83 -13.95
CA VAL A 13 -5.81 -5.00 -13.60
C VAL A 13 -6.63 -5.18 -14.86
N VAL A 14 -7.43 -6.24 -14.93
CA VAL A 14 -8.33 -6.49 -16.06
C VAL A 14 -9.69 -5.86 -15.78
N LYS A 15 -10.20 -5.06 -16.71
CA LYS A 15 -11.52 -4.40 -16.61
C LYS A 15 -12.38 -4.70 -17.83
N GLN A 16 -13.65 -4.99 -17.56
CA GLN A 16 -14.69 -5.05 -18.58
C GLN A 16 -15.32 -3.66 -18.72
N ILE A 17 -15.36 -3.11 -19.94
CA ILE A 17 -16.01 -1.83 -20.24
C ILE A 17 -16.90 -2.06 -21.47
N GLY A 18 -18.22 -2.03 -21.26
CA GLY A 18 -19.17 -2.54 -22.27
C GLY A 18 -18.91 -4.02 -22.54
N ASP A 19 -18.83 -4.38 -23.82
CA ASP A 19 -18.60 -5.77 -24.25
C ASP A 19 -17.11 -6.12 -24.42
N SER A 20 -16.21 -5.16 -24.13
CA SER A 20 -14.77 -5.33 -24.34
C SER A 20 -13.99 -5.47 -23.03
N ARG A 21 -12.92 -6.27 -23.09
CA ARG A 21 -11.94 -6.44 -22.00
C ARG A 21 -10.71 -5.59 -22.25
N PHE A 22 -10.28 -4.91 -21.21
CA PHE A 22 -9.09 -4.08 -21.22
C PHE A 22 -8.13 -4.51 -20.13
N TYR A 23 -6.85 -4.44 -20.46
CA TYR A 23 -5.78 -4.51 -19.49
C TYR A 23 -5.41 -3.08 -19.08
N VAL A 24 -5.49 -2.80 -17.79
CA VAL A 24 -5.11 -1.53 -17.20
C VAL A 24 -3.87 -1.77 -16.36
N GLY A 25 -2.72 -1.28 -16.80
CA GLY A 25 -1.55 -1.27 -15.93
C GLY A 25 -1.57 -0.03 -15.04
N VAL A 26 -1.44 -0.24 -13.74
CA VAL A 26 -1.41 0.82 -12.75
C VAL A 26 0.02 1.03 -12.30
N HIS A 27 0.59 2.18 -12.67
CA HIS A 27 1.97 2.54 -12.33
C HIS A 27 2.03 3.07 -10.90
N LEU A 28 2.79 2.39 -10.04
CA LEU A 28 2.92 2.73 -8.63
C LEU A 28 4.32 3.29 -8.32
N ALA A 29 4.36 4.30 -7.47
CA ALA A 29 5.60 4.84 -6.93
C ALA A 29 5.47 5.09 -5.42
N LEU A 30 6.60 5.03 -4.71
CA LEU A 30 6.70 5.47 -3.33
C LEU A 30 7.10 6.95 -3.31
N VAL A 31 6.18 7.82 -2.91
CA VAL A 31 6.39 9.26 -2.81
C VAL A 31 6.20 9.67 -1.35
N ARG A 32 7.27 10.16 -0.72
CA ARG A 32 7.27 10.49 0.73
C ARG A 32 6.71 9.34 1.56
N ASP A 33 7.26 8.15 1.38
CA ASP A 33 6.84 6.94 2.09
C ASP A 33 5.37 6.55 1.89
N ARG A 34 4.72 6.99 0.80
CA ARG A 34 3.36 6.57 0.46
C ARG A 34 3.33 5.95 -0.91
N LEU A 35 2.67 4.80 -1.02
CA LEU A 35 2.41 4.19 -2.31
C LEU A 35 1.31 4.99 -3.02
N VAL A 36 1.64 5.53 -4.19
CA VAL A 36 0.74 6.37 -4.99
C VAL A 36 0.71 5.88 -6.42
N CYS A 37 -0.46 6.00 -7.05
CA CYS A 37 -0.60 5.85 -8.49
C CYS A 37 -0.02 7.08 -9.18
N VAL A 38 0.94 6.87 -10.09
CA VAL A 38 1.60 7.94 -10.86
C VAL A 38 1.27 7.89 -12.35
N GLY A 39 0.62 6.84 -12.82
CA GLY A 39 0.25 6.67 -14.22
C GLY A 39 -0.65 5.46 -14.43
N LEU A 40 -1.32 5.45 -15.58
CA LEU A 40 -2.18 4.37 -16.04
C LEU A 40 -1.90 4.12 -17.52
N ASP A 41 -1.69 2.86 -17.90
CA ASP A 41 -1.71 2.44 -19.29
C ASP A 41 -2.94 1.58 -19.55
N LEU A 42 -3.67 1.87 -20.63
CA LEU A 42 -4.85 1.13 -21.04
C LEU A 42 -4.55 0.42 -22.35
N ARG A 43 -4.77 -0.89 -22.38
CA ARG A 43 -4.57 -1.73 -23.56
C ARG A 43 -5.84 -2.49 -23.84
N ALA A 44 -6.39 -2.29 -25.04
CA ALA A 44 -7.38 -3.20 -25.56
C ALA A 44 -6.65 -4.48 -26.00
N LEU A 45 -7.12 -5.63 -25.53
CA LEU A 45 -6.57 -6.90 -25.97
C LEU A 45 -7.72 -7.75 -26.52
N ASN A 46 -7.53 -8.28 -27.73
CA ASN A 46 -8.25 -9.46 -28.18
C ASN A 46 -7.45 -10.67 -27.68
N LEU A 47 -7.64 -11.04 -26.41
CA LEU A 47 -6.91 -12.14 -25.77
C LEU A 47 -7.47 -13.49 -26.23
N SER A 48 -6.88 -14.08 -27.26
CA SER A 48 -6.56 -15.50 -27.14
C SER A 48 -5.44 -15.64 -26.11
N ASP A 49 -5.51 -16.64 -25.22
CA ASP A 49 -4.77 -16.85 -23.95
C ASP A 49 -3.22 -16.73 -23.94
N SER A 50 -2.56 -16.30 -25.02
CA SER A 50 -1.13 -16.50 -25.27
C SER A 50 -0.30 -15.20 -25.41
N LEU A 51 -0.48 -14.21 -24.53
CA LEU A 51 0.28 -12.94 -24.59
C LEU A 51 1.28 -12.70 -23.44
N LEU A 52 1.50 -13.67 -22.55
CA LEU A 52 2.59 -13.57 -21.57
C LEU A 52 3.93 -14.10 -22.11
N THR A 53 3.95 -14.70 -23.32
CA THR A 53 5.14 -15.37 -23.88
C THR A 53 5.47 -15.02 -25.32
N GLU A 54 4.59 -14.36 -26.08
CA GLU A 54 4.81 -14.10 -27.51
C GLU A 54 4.90 -12.60 -27.86
N PRO A 55 5.72 -12.24 -28.87
CA PRO A 55 5.82 -10.86 -29.35
C PRO A 55 4.47 -10.37 -29.87
N MET A 56 4.15 -9.11 -29.54
CA MET A 56 2.90 -8.44 -29.90
C MET A 56 2.70 -8.46 -31.42
N ASP A 57 1.76 -9.28 -31.91
CA ASP A 57 1.41 -9.28 -33.33
C ASP A 57 0.50 -8.09 -33.66
N LEU A 58 1.12 -7.03 -34.20
CA LEU A 58 0.44 -5.83 -34.68
C LEU A 58 -0.27 -6.04 -36.03
N ARG A 59 -0.47 -7.28 -36.50
CA ARG A 59 -1.17 -7.59 -37.76
C ARG A 59 -2.60 -8.07 -37.55
N ASN A 60 -3.04 -8.22 -36.31
CA ASN A 60 -4.42 -8.61 -36.00
C ASN A 60 -5.41 -7.57 -36.55
N GLY A 61 -6.37 -8.02 -37.37
CA GLY A 61 -7.39 -7.15 -37.99
C GLY A 61 -8.45 -6.63 -37.01
N ASP A 62 -8.49 -7.17 -35.80
CA ASP A 62 -9.48 -6.83 -34.76
C ASP A 62 -8.97 -5.73 -33.84
N TRP A 63 -8.70 -4.55 -34.40
CA TRP A 63 -8.32 -3.38 -33.64
C TRP A 63 -9.52 -2.83 -32.89
N LEU A 64 -9.44 -2.84 -31.56
CA LEU A 64 -10.41 -2.13 -30.73
C LEU A 64 -9.89 -0.72 -30.44
N GLU A 65 -10.62 0.28 -30.92
CA GLU A 65 -10.29 1.68 -30.65
C GLU A 65 -10.61 2.06 -29.19
N ILE A 66 -9.62 2.64 -28.50
CA ILE A 66 -9.82 3.21 -27.18
C ILE A 66 -10.43 4.60 -27.33
N THR A 67 -11.75 4.66 -27.30
CA THR A 67 -12.50 5.91 -27.47
C THR A 67 -12.72 6.64 -26.14
N SER A 68 -13.16 7.90 -26.20
CA SER A 68 -13.51 8.69 -25.01
C SER A 68 -14.55 8.01 -24.10
N PRO A 69 -15.63 7.38 -24.61
CA PRO A 69 -16.55 6.59 -23.78
C PRO A 69 -15.87 5.46 -23.00
N VAL A 70 -14.91 4.76 -23.61
CA VAL A 70 -14.15 3.70 -22.93
C VAL A 70 -13.37 4.29 -21.74
N LEU A 71 -12.66 5.40 -21.96
CA LEU A 71 -11.90 6.07 -20.90
C LEU A 71 -12.79 6.56 -19.75
N ARG A 72 -13.98 7.08 -20.06
CA ARG A 72 -14.96 7.54 -19.06
C ARG A 72 -15.63 6.39 -18.32
N GLY A 73 -15.79 5.24 -18.99
CA GLY A 73 -16.37 4.03 -18.41
C GLY A 73 -15.43 3.28 -17.47
N LEU A 74 -14.13 3.62 -17.45
CA LEU A 74 -13.16 2.96 -16.59
C LEU A 74 -13.38 3.37 -15.11
N PRO A 75 -13.69 2.42 -14.20
CA PRO A 75 -13.85 2.72 -12.78
C PRO A 75 -12.47 2.95 -12.13
N LEU A 76 -11.92 4.15 -12.31
CA LEU A 76 -10.53 4.47 -11.92
C LEU A 76 -10.23 4.19 -10.45
N SER A 77 -11.11 4.58 -9.53
CA SER A 77 -10.88 4.36 -8.09
C SER A 77 -10.78 2.87 -7.78
N GLU A 78 -11.73 2.06 -8.25
CA GLU A 78 -11.75 0.63 -8.02
C GLU A 78 -10.54 -0.06 -8.67
N THR A 79 -10.15 0.40 -9.86
CA THR A 79 -8.97 -0.12 -10.58
C THR A 79 -7.68 0.14 -9.79
N ILE A 80 -7.51 1.35 -9.27
CA ILE A 80 -6.35 1.70 -8.45
C ILE A 80 -6.39 0.92 -7.12
N ASP A 81 -7.55 0.80 -6.48
CA ASP A 81 -7.69 0.07 -5.22
C ASP A 81 -7.36 -1.43 -5.40
N GLN A 82 -7.79 -2.04 -6.52
CA GLN A 82 -7.42 -3.41 -6.89
C GLN A 82 -5.92 -3.56 -7.14
N ALA A 83 -5.32 -2.63 -7.87
CA ALA A 83 -3.87 -2.63 -8.10
C ALA A 83 -3.08 -2.50 -6.79
N LEU A 84 -3.52 -1.63 -5.87
CA LEU A 84 -2.89 -1.48 -4.56
C LEU A 84 -3.03 -2.77 -3.74
N ALA A 85 -4.19 -3.44 -3.78
CA ALA A 85 -4.38 -4.73 -3.13
C ALA A 85 -3.49 -5.82 -3.74
N GLY A 86 -3.37 -5.87 -5.07
CA GLY A 86 -2.48 -6.80 -5.77
C GLY A 86 -1.00 -6.57 -5.41
N TYR A 87 -0.55 -5.31 -5.39
CA TYR A 87 0.81 -4.98 -4.94
C TYR A 87 1.06 -5.44 -3.50
N ARG A 88 0.09 -5.26 -2.61
CA ARG A 88 0.19 -5.72 -1.21
C ARG A 88 0.37 -7.23 -1.13
N ALA A 89 -0.46 -7.98 -1.85
CA ALA A 89 -0.36 -9.44 -1.88
C ALA A 89 1.03 -9.91 -2.38
N VAL A 90 1.58 -9.27 -3.42
CA VAL A 90 2.93 -9.58 -3.91
C VAL A 90 3.99 -9.27 -2.86
N VAL A 91 3.92 -8.11 -2.20
CA VAL A 91 4.88 -7.75 -1.14
C VAL A 91 4.74 -8.68 0.07
N GLU A 92 3.53 -9.04 0.47
CA GLU A 92 3.27 -10.00 1.54
C GLU A 92 3.86 -11.38 1.22
N GLN A 93 3.69 -11.87 -0.02
CA GLN A 93 4.31 -13.12 -0.47
C GLN A 93 5.85 -13.05 -0.49
N LEU A 94 6.42 -11.93 -0.95
CA LEU A 94 7.87 -11.73 -0.95
C LEU A 94 8.42 -11.65 0.48
N ASN A 95 7.69 -11.02 1.41
CA ASN A 95 8.09 -10.97 2.81
C ASN A 95 7.95 -12.33 3.49
N ALA A 96 6.84 -13.06 3.27
CA ALA A 96 6.63 -14.39 3.83
C ALA A 96 7.72 -15.37 3.35
N SER A 97 8.06 -15.36 2.05
CA SER A 97 9.16 -16.17 1.51
C SER A 97 10.53 -15.75 2.05
N THR A 98 10.73 -14.48 2.37
CA THR A 98 11.95 -14.00 3.05
C THR A 98 11.99 -14.45 4.51
N GLU A 99 10.85 -14.46 5.22
CA GLU A 99 10.73 -14.96 6.59
C GLU A 99 10.94 -16.48 6.67
N GLU A 100 10.46 -17.25 5.70
CA GLU A 100 10.75 -18.70 5.57
C GLU A 100 12.25 -18.96 5.32
N ALA A 101 12.90 -18.13 4.50
CA ALA A 101 14.35 -18.23 4.28
C ALA A 101 15.17 -17.84 5.53
N VAL A 102 14.69 -16.89 6.33
CA VAL A 102 15.35 -16.45 7.57
C VAL A 102 15.11 -17.44 8.71
N THR A 103 13.92 -18.04 8.82
CA THR A 103 13.62 -19.07 9.84
C THR A 103 14.36 -20.38 9.62
N THR A 104 14.80 -20.68 8.38
CA THR A 104 15.64 -21.84 8.09
C THR A 104 17.10 -21.66 8.56
N HIS A 105 17.52 -20.43 8.92
CA HIS A 105 18.88 -20.12 9.40
C HIS A 105 18.95 -19.39 10.76
N GLY A 106 17.80 -19.17 11.41
CA GLY A 106 17.72 -18.45 12.69
C GLY A 106 17.19 -19.32 13.81
N GLU A 107 18.07 -20.08 14.45
CA GLU A 107 17.78 -20.75 15.72
C GLU A 107 17.72 -19.72 16.86
N ALA A 108 16.71 -19.88 17.73
CA ALA A 108 16.53 -19.32 19.07
C ALA A 108 16.21 -17.81 19.24
N ALA A 109 14.98 -17.52 19.70
CA ALA A 109 14.76 -16.55 20.77
C ALA A 109 13.50 -16.91 21.57
N ALA A 110 13.68 -16.95 22.89
CA ALA A 110 12.77 -17.51 23.88
C ALA A 110 11.43 -16.76 23.98
N VAL A 111 10.35 -17.56 24.04
CA VAL A 111 9.02 -17.13 24.45
C VAL A 111 9.06 -16.83 25.95
N VAL A 112 9.07 -15.55 26.32
CA VAL A 112 8.82 -15.10 27.69
C VAL A 112 7.32 -14.83 27.84
N THR A 113 6.58 -15.86 28.25
CA THR A 113 5.24 -15.68 28.80
C THR A 113 5.35 -15.16 30.22
N THR A 114 4.75 -14.00 30.51
CA THR A 114 4.35 -13.64 31.88
C THR A 114 2.94 -13.07 31.90
N GLU A 115 2.13 -13.67 32.76
CA GLU A 115 0.73 -13.38 33.07
C GLU A 115 0.57 -12.24 34.12
N PRO A 116 -0.66 -11.78 34.45
CA PRO A 116 -0.99 -10.35 34.50
C PRO A 116 -1.14 -9.72 35.91
N LYS A 117 -1.47 -8.42 35.90
CA LYS A 117 -2.02 -7.52 36.95
C LYS A 117 -1.04 -6.56 37.64
N GLY A 118 -0.96 -5.36 37.08
CA GLY A 118 -0.62 -4.14 37.79
C GLY A 118 -1.12 -2.92 37.02
N ARG A 119 -1.60 -1.87 37.71
CA ARG A 119 -1.78 -0.53 37.13
C ARG A 119 -0.39 0.06 36.84
N GLY A 120 0.28 -0.52 35.85
CA GLY A 120 1.58 -0.10 35.36
C GLY A 120 1.46 0.95 34.25
N PRO A 121 2.58 1.52 33.82
CA PRO A 121 2.66 2.40 32.65
C PRO A 121 1.94 1.74 31.47
N ARG A 122 1.11 2.51 30.75
CA ARG A 122 0.36 2.00 29.58
C ARG A 122 1.32 1.23 28.66
N PRO A 123 0.96 0.02 28.20
CA PRO A 123 1.82 -0.79 27.33
C PRO A 123 2.29 0.08 26.16
N GLN A 124 3.60 0.27 26.07
CA GLN A 124 4.21 1.07 25.03
C GLN A 124 4.67 0.13 23.93
N LEU A 125 4.24 0.40 22.69
CA LEU A 125 4.85 -0.22 21.52
C LEU A 125 6.34 0.13 21.51
N ASP A 126 7.19 -0.86 21.34
CA ASP A 126 8.63 -0.69 21.16
C ASP A 126 8.93 -0.05 19.80
N ASP A 127 10.17 0.46 19.66
CA ASP A 127 10.59 1.14 18.44
C ASP A 127 10.59 0.17 17.25
N GLU A 128 10.84 -1.12 17.48
CA GLU A 128 10.78 -2.17 16.45
C GLU A 128 9.37 -2.35 15.90
N THR A 129 8.34 -2.46 16.75
CA THR A 129 6.94 -2.55 16.31
C THR A 129 6.49 -1.27 15.64
N LEU A 130 6.92 -0.10 16.14
CA LEU A 130 6.63 1.19 15.50
C LEU A 130 7.23 1.27 14.09
N GLN A 131 8.42 0.72 13.88
CA GLN A 131 9.09 0.74 12.59
C GLN A 131 8.55 -0.35 11.64
N ARG A 132 8.49 -1.60 12.08
CA ARG A 132 8.15 -2.75 11.23
C ARG A 132 6.66 -2.88 10.97
N VAL A 133 5.82 -2.62 11.98
CA VAL A 133 4.37 -2.80 11.85
C VAL A 133 3.70 -1.48 11.51
N VAL A 134 3.89 -0.46 12.35
CA VAL A 134 3.14 0.80 12.22
C VAL A 134 3.57 1.60 11.00
N ALA A 135 4.88 1.81 10.81
CA ALA A 135 5.35 2.56 9.64
C ALA A 135 5.03 1.80 8.34
N ALA A 136 5.31 0.49 8.26
CA ALA A 136 5.00 -0.30 7.06
C ALA A 136 3.50 -0.23 6.68
N ALA A 137 2.60 -0.48 7.64
CA ALA A 137 1.16 -0.41 7.40
C ALA A 137 0.71 1.01 7.01
N TYR A 138 1.31 2.05 7.60
CA TYR A 138 1.04 3.43 7.24
C TYR A 138 1.43 3.74 5.78
N ARG A 139 2.60 3.27 5.32
CA ARG A 139 3.08 3.50 3.94
C ARG A 139 2.16 2.89 2.89
N VAL A 140 1.62 1.73 3.23
CA VAL A 140 0.81 0.88 2.36
C VAL A 140 -0.67 1.26 2.39
N GLY A 141 -1.14 1.87 3.49
CA GLY A 141 -2.57 2.12 3.75
C GLY A 141 -3.29 3.15 2.85
N GLY A 142 -2.58 3.81 1.93
CA GLY A 142 -3.19 4.70 0.93
C GLY A 142 -4.05 5.82 1.53
N ARG A 143 -5.34 5.88 1.16
CA ARG A 143 -6.30 6.90 1.65
C ARG A 143 -6.73 6.70 3.11
N ARG A 144 -6.57 5.50 3.67
CA ARG A 144 -7.02 5.14 5.03
C ARG A 144 -5.88 4.58 5.88
N PRO A 145 -4.76 5.31 6.06
CA PRO A 145 -3.55 4.78 6.68
C PRO A 145 -3.75 4.39 8.15
N VAL A 146 -4.59 5.12 8.89
CA VAL A 146 -4.88 4.79 10.30
C VAL A 146 -5.66 3.48 10.42
N GLN A 147 -6.55 3.18 9.48
CA GLN A 147 -7.29 1.90 9.47
C GLN A 147 -6.36 0.74 9.11
N ALA A 148 -5.43 0.94 8.17
CA ALA A 148 -4.41 -0.06 7.85
C ALA A 148 -3.50 -0.34 9.07
N VAL A 149 -3.07 0.70 9.79
CA VAL A 149 -2.30 0.55 11.04
C VAL A 149 -3.08 -0.20 12.11
N LYS A 150 -4.39 0.10 12.28
CA LYS A 150 -5.25 -0.63 13.20
C LYS A 150 -5.25 -2.12 12.88
N ALA A 151 -5.52 -2.48 11.63
CA ALA A 151 -5.58 -3.88 11.19
C ALA A 151 -4.23 -4.61 11.40
N ALA A 152 -3.11 -3.94 11.10
CA ALA A 152 -1.77 -4.52 11.31
C ALA A 152 -1.43 -4.73 12.79
N LEU A 153 -1.82 -3.78 13.67
CA LEU A 153 -1.64 -3.94 15.11
C LEU A 153 -2.55 -5.04 15.69
N GLU A 154 -3.75 -5.23 15.14
CA GLU A 154 -4.64 -6.36 15.52
C GLU A 154 -4.04 -7.70 15.11
N ALA A 155 -3.53 -7.80 13.87
CA ALA A 155 -2.95 -9.03 13.35
C ALA A 155 -1.70 -9.50 14.13
N THR A 156 -0.90 -8.55 14.64
CA THR A 156 0.33 -8.84 15.38
C THR A 156 0.11 -9.15 16.86
N GLY A 157 -1.06 -8.84 17.41
CA GLY A 157 -1.33 -9.00 18.85
C GLY A 157 -0.44 -8.13 19.75
N ALA A 158 0.21 -7.10 19.20
CA ALA A 158 1.18 -6.26 19.91
C ALA A 158 0.57 -5.42 21.04
N LEU A 159 -0.77 -5.29 21.07
CA LEU A 159 -1.51 -4.63 22.13
C LEU A 159 -2.53 -5.61 22.74
N PRO A 160 -2.75 -5.54 24.06
CA PRO A 160 -3.75 -6.37 24.71
C PRO A 160 -5.17 -5.96 24.29
N GLY A 161 -5.92 -6.91 23.75
CA GLY A 161 -7.33 -6.74 23.35
C GLY A 161 -7.52 -6.11 21.97
N PRO A 162 -8.78 -5.78 21.59
CA PRO A 162 -9.07 -5.19 20.29
C PRO A 162 -8.45 -3.80 20.16
N VAL A 163 -7.76 -3.56 19.04
CA VAL A 163 -7.08 -2.28 18.82
C VAL A 163 -8.08 -1.25 18.35
N THR A 164 -8.20 -0.15 19.10
CA THR A 164 -9.07 0.97 18.76
C THR A 164 -8.42 1.91 17.76
N ILE A 165 -9.24 2.69 17.03
CA ILE A 165 -8.74 3.71 16.09
C ILE A 165 -7.85 4.73 16.81
N ASP A 166 -8.16 5.09 18.06
CA ASP A 166 -7.36 6.04 18.83
C ASP A 166 -5.99 5.49 19.26
N GLN A 167 -5.90 4.18 19.50
CA GLN A 167 -4.61 3.52 19.71
C GLN A 167 -3.77 3.54 18.43
N ALA A 168 -4.38 3.24 17.27
CA ALA A 168 -3.71 3.33 15.98
C ALA A 168 -3.23 4.77 15.68
N ARG A 169 -4.05 5.80 15.95
CA ARG A 169 -3.65 7.21 15.80
C ARG A 169 -2.46 7.55 16.69
N ARG A 170 -2.48 7.13 17.97
CA ARG A 170 -1.37 7.36 18.91
C ARG A 170 -0.09 6.65 18.46
N ALA A 171 -0.19 5.44 17.94
CA ALA A 171 0.94 4.70 17.39
C ALA A 171 1.57 5.45 16.20
N VAL A 172 0.76 5.98 15.27
CA VAL A 172 1.24 6.81 14.15
C VAL A 172 1.93 8.07 14.64
N VAL A 173 1.39 8.76 15.64
CA VAL A 173 2.02 9.96 16.23
C VAL A 173 3.39 9.62 16.83
N ARG A 174 3.49 8.49 17.54
CA ARG A 174 4.77 8.02 18.11
C ARG A 174 5.78 7.65 17.03
N ALA A 175 5.37 6.87 16.03
CA ALA A 175 6.23 6.51 14.91
C ALA A 175 6.72 7.75 14.14
N ARG A 176 5.89 8.79 14.03
CA ARG A 176 6.30 10.09 13.48
C ARG A 176 7.31 10.81 14.38
N ALA A 177 7.08 10.85 15.69
CA ALA A 177 8.01 11.47 16.64
C ALA A 177 9.40 10.79 16.62
N ARG A 178 9.45 9.49 16.29
CA ARG A 178 10.69 8.73 16.08
C ARG A 178 11.28 8.83 14.67
N GLY A 179 10.62 9.55 13.75
CA GLY A 179 11.10 9.73 12.38
C GLY A 179 10.84 8.55 11.44
N PHE A 180 10.09 7.52 11.86
CA PHE A 180 9.76 6.37 11.02
C PHE A 180 8.68 6.68 9.98
N ILE A 181 7.89 7.74 10.20
CA ILE A 181 6.81 8.19 9.33
C ILE A 181 6.99 9.70 9.06
N PRO A 182 6.74 10.19 7.83
CA PRO A 182 6.86 11.61 7.51
C PRO A 182 5.95 12.51 8.38
N PRO A 183 6.36 13.76 8.62
CA PRO A 183 5.56 14.74 9.36
C PRO A 183 4.28 15.10 8.60
N VAL A 184 3.21 15.46 9.32
CA VAL A 184 2.04 16.09 8.71
C VAL A 184 2.49 17.44 8.19
N LYS A 185 2.35 17.67 6.89
CA LYS A 185 2.41 19.03 6.36
C LYS A 185 1.28 19.80 7.03
N ALA A 186 1.61 20.84 7.79
CA ALA A 186 0.65 21.87 8.12
C ALA A 186 0.11 22.36 6.77
N SER A 187 -1.15 22.07 6.47
CA SER A 187 -1.83 22.68 5.34
C SER A 187 -1.99 24.17 5.69
N GLY A 188 -1.22 24.99 4.99
CA GLY A 188 -1.23 26.46 4.90
C GLY A 188 -2.12 27.25 5.86
N THR A 189 -1.48 27.94 6.80
CA THR A 189 -1.77 29.35 7.12
C THR A 189 -0.89 30.22 6.23
N GLU A 190 -1.12 30.17 4.91
CA GLU A 190 -0.40 30.99 3.91
C GLU A 190 -1.40 31.77 3.03
N ASP A 191 -2.50 32.27 3.61
CA ASP A 191 -3.53 33.06 2.90
C ASP A 191 -3.77 34.45 3.52
N GLU A 192 -2.85 35.01 4.32
CA GLU A 192 -3.10 36.28 5.04
C GLU A 192 -2.06 37.40 4.84
N GLU A 193 -1.10 37.26 3.91
CA GLU A 193 -0.06 38.29 3.70
C GLU A 193 -0.12 39.05 2.34
N ASP A 194 -1.09 38.75 1.47
CA ASP A 194 -1.33 39.50 0.21
C ASP A 194 -2.54 40.45 0.28
N ARG A 195 -2.92 40.90 1.49
CA ARG A 195 -3.98 41.92 1.72
C ARG A 195 -3.52 43.11 2.58
N ALA A 196 -2.29 43.58 2.36
CA ALA A 196 -1.83 44.86 2.89
C ALA A 196 -1.29 45.76 1.77
#